data_AF-A0A559U1M6-F1
#
_entry.id   AF-A0A559U1M6-F1
#
_cell.length_a   1.000
_cell.length_b   1.000
_cell.length_c   1.000
_cell.angle_alpha   90.00
_cell.angle_beta   90.00
_cell.angle_gamma   90.00
#
_symmetry.space_group_name_H-M   'P 1'
#
loop_
_entity.id
_entity.type
_entity.pdbx_description
1 polymer ?
#
loop_
_entity_poly.entity_id
_entity_poly.type
_entity_poly.pdbx_seq_one_letter_code
_entity_poly.pdbx_strand_id
1 'polypeptide(L)'
;MRYHSPFDRPEPRLVHAGEHPLWDEALAAVNRDLAVTLPEQRPLCLFAIPWEEGEPDQVYVALANGEWHGNPLWADPRTAADVLVSVAEAAQETVSELLWQAWPVCSVHDLGMHVREVSGRPSWWCAGTTDPQDPPHIRAAVGELDTLRRPHRPNRKRRGNSGRG
;
A
#
# COMPACT_ATOMS: atom_id res chain seq x y z
N MET A 1 32.09 -10.89 28.98
CA MET A 1 31.75 -11.73 27.82
C MET A 1 30.31 -12.16 27.97
N ARG A 2 29.40 -11.64 27.13
CA ARG A 2 28.04 -12.16 27.08
C ARG A 2 28.11 -13.48 26.30
N TYR A 3 27.66 -14.55 26.92
CA TYR A 3 27.56 -15.87 26.30
C TYR A 3 26.32 -15.84 25.39
N HIS A 4 26.51 -15.71 24.09
CA HIS A 4 25.43 -15.90 23.14
C HIS A 4 25.20 -17.40 23.02
N SER A 5 24.01 -17.84 23.41
CA SER A 5 23.60 -19.23 23.23
C SER A 5 23.48 -19.51 21.73
N PRO A 6 23.89 -20.68 21.21
CA PRO A 6 23.61 -21.07 19.82
C PRO A 6 22.09 -21.23 19.53
N PHE A 7 21.25 -21.03 20.55
CA PHE A 7 19.79 -20.97 20.44
C PHE A 7 19.21 -19.55 20.58
N ASP A 8 20.05 -18.53 20.75
CA ASP A 8 19.61 -17.13 20.70
C ASP A 8 19.34 -16.78 19.23
N ARG A 9 18.15 -17.16 18.75
CA ARG A 9 17.66 -16.68 17.47
C ARG A 9 17.57 -15.16 17.55
N PRO A 10 18.03 -14.42 16.53
CA PRO A 10 17.88 -12.99 16.57
C PRO A 10 16.38 -12.66 16.68
N GLU A 11 16.08 -11.62 17.45
CA GLU A 11 14.69 -11.25 17.70
C GLU A 11 14.11 -10.55 16.46
N PRO A 12 12.82 -10.76 16.16
CA PRO A 12 12.12 -9.97 15.15
C PRO A 12 12.28 -8.47 15.45
N ARG A 13 12.56 -7.67 14.42
CA ARG A 13 12.93 -6.27 14.59
C ARG A 13 12.34 -5.37 13.52
N LEU A 14 12.19 -4.10 13.86
CA LEU A 14 11.98 -3.05 12.87
C LEU A 14 13.27 -2.90 12.03
N VAL A 15 13.10 -2.80 10.72
CA VAL A 15 14.17 -2.47 9.80
C VAL A 15 14.39 -0.96 9.84
N HIS A 16 15.65 -0.53 10.00
CA HIS A 16 15.99 0.88 9.96
C HIS A 16 16.03 1.40 8.52
N ALA A 17 15.62 2.66 8.35
CA ALA A 17 15.72 3.33 7.06
C ALA A 17 17.18 3.33 6.55
N GLY A 18 17.35 2.99 5.28
CA GLY A 18 18.64 2.86 4.61
C GLY A 18 19.21 1.44 4.62
N GLU A 19 18.68 0.50 5.40
CA GLU A 19 19.07 -0.92 5.31
C GLU A 19 18.64 -1.52 3.97
N HIS A 20 17.46 -1.13 3.47
CA HIS A 20 16.92 -1.58 2.18
C HIS A 20 16.35 -0.40 1.37
N PRO A 21 17.20 0.42 0.72
CA PRO A 21 16.77 1.69 0.12
C PRO A 21 15.64 1.55 -0.91
N LEU A 22 15.66 0.48 -1.72
CA LEU A 22 14.60 0.24 -2.72
C LEU A 22 13.25 -0.09 -2.05
N TRP A 23 13.25 -0.87 -0.97
CA TRP A 23 12.04 -1.14 -0.21
C TRP A 23 11.57 0.09 0.55
N ASP A 24 12.50 0.91 1.07
CA ASP A 24 12.16 2.18 1.74
C ASP A 24 11.44 3.14 0.77
N GLU A 25 11.95 3.29 -0.46
CA GLU A 25 11.33 4.13 -1.49
C GLU A 25 9.95 3.61 -1.90
N ALA A 26 9.83 2.30 -2.11
CA ALA A 26 8.55 1.68 -2.43
C ALA A 26 7.53 1.82 -1.28
N LEU A 27 7.96 1.57 -0.05
CA LEU A 27 7.13 1.71 1.14
C LEU A 27 6.70 3.16 1.35
N ALA A 28 7.58 4.13 1.08
CA ALA A 28 7.23 5.54 1.12
C ALA A 28 6.14 5.90 0.10
N ALA A 29 6.16 5.31 -1.11
CA ALA A 29 5.10 5.49 -2.10
C ALA A 29 3.77 4.91 -1.58
N VAL A 30 3.77 3.67 -1.10
CA VAL A 30 2.57 3.02 -0.55
C VAL A 30 2.03 3.77 0.67
N ASN A 31 2.89 4.30 1.54
CA ASN A 31 2.47 5.08 2.70
C ASN A 31 1.84 6.44 2.34
N ARG A 32 2.17 7.04 1.18
CA ARG A 32 1.43 8.22 0.69
C ARG A 32 -0.02 7.89 0.39
N ASP A 33 -0.26 6.76 -0.25
CA ASP A 33 -1.61 6.28 -0.56
C ASP A 33 -2.37 5.90 0.70
N LEU A 34 -1.71 5.24 1.65
CA LEU A 34 -2.27 4.93 2.97
C LEU A 34 -2.73 6.19 3.69
N ALA A 35 -1.87 7.22 3.76
CA ALA A 35 -2.19 8.47 4.46
C ALA A 35 -3.42 9.19 3.87
N VAL A 36 -3.70 9.02 2.58
CA VAL A 36 -4.87 9.64 1.93
C VAL A 36 -6.15 8.84 2.12
N THR A 37 -6.04 7.51 2.16
CA THR A 37 -7.18 6.58 2.18
C THR A 37 -7.55 6.14 3.60
N LEU A 38 -6.57 6.09 4.50
CA LEU A 38 -6.68 5.73 5.91
C LEU A 38 -5.83 6.69 6.77
N PRO A 39 -6.22 7.98 6.88
CA PRO A 39 -5.41 9.00 7.56
C PRO A 39 -5.13 8.70 9.05
N GLU A 40 -5.95 7.84 9.66
CA GLU A 40 -5.86 7.50 11.08
C GLU A 40 -4.81 6.41 11.32
N GLN A 41 -4.37 5.74 10.25
CA GLN A 41 -3.30 4.76 10.31
C GLN A 41 -1.95 5.45 10.27
N ARG A 42 -1.08 5.04 11.21
CA ARG A 42 0.33 5.42 11.15
C ARG A 42 0.98 4.77 9.92
N PRO A 43 2.05 5.37 9.37
CA PRO A 43 2.80 4.76 8.28
C PRO A 43 3.20 3.32 8.60
N LEU A 44 3.04 2.43 7.62
CA LEU A 44 3.57 1.08 7.64
C LEU A 44 5.10 1.10 7.76
N CYS A 45 5.67 0.03 8.28
CA CYS A 45 7.11 -0.15 8.42
C CYS A 45 7.58 -1.48 7.82
N LEU A 46 8.88 -1.58 7.56
CA LEU A 46 9.53 -2.85 7.24
C LEU A 46 9.86 -3.59 8.55
N PHE A 47 9.55 -4.88 8.61
CA PHE A 47 9.77 -5.73 9.77
C PHE A 47 10.55 -6.99 9.37
N ALA A 48 11.69 -7.22 10.00
CA ALA A 48 12.59 -8.32 9.68
C ALA A 48 12.44 -9.45 10.70
N ILE A 49 12.31 -10.67 10.18
CA ILE A 49 12.27 -11.90 10.96
C ILE A 49 13.46 -12.75 10.54
N PRO A 50 14.35 -13.08 11.47
CA PRO A 50 15.45 -14.00 11.21
C PRO A 50 14.91 -15.37 10.83
N TRP A 51 15.43 -15.93 9.75
CA TRP A 51 14.97 -17.21 9.22
C TRP A 51 15.85 -18.37 9.70
N GLU A 52 16.97 -18.58 9.03
CA GLU A 52 17.96 -19.62 9.34
C GLU A 52 19.35 -19.00 9.45
N GLU A 53 20.23 -19.65 10.21
CA GLU A 53 21.60 -19.17 10.39
C GLU A 53 22.34 -19.17 9.04
N GLY A 54 22.80 -17.99 8.61
CA GLY A 54 23.48 -17.80 7.32
C GLY A 54 22.55 -17.42 6.16
N GLU A 55 21.23 -17.46 6.36
CA GLU A 55 20.24 -16.98 5.41
C GLU A 55 19.87 -15.51 5.70
N PRO A 56 19.51 -14.73 4.67
CA PRO A 56 19.06 -13.36 4.87
C PRO A 56 17.76 -13.30 5.70
N ASP A 57 17.60 -12.23 6.47
CA ASP A 57 16.35 -11.93 7.18
C ASP A 57 15.17 -11.89 6.19
N GLN A 58 14.04 -12.47 6.60
CA GLN A 58 12.77 -12.32 5.88
C GLN A 58 12.15 -10.98 6.24
N VAL A 59 11.95 -10.12 5.26
CA VAL A 59 11.40 -8.78 5.48
C VAL A 59 9.94 -8.72 5.05
N TYR A 60 9.09 -8.15 5.90
CA TYR A 60 7.67 -8.00 5.70
C TYR A 60 7.28 -6.52 5.73
N VAL A 61 6.13 -6.20 5.13
CA VAL A 61 5.44 -4.94 5.41
C VAL A 61 4.55 -5.15 6.63
N ALA A 62 4.66 -4.28 7.62
CA ALA A 62 3.94 -4.38 8.88
C ALA A 62 3.22 -3.06 9.21
N LEU A 63 2.17 -3.16 10.04
CA LEU A 63 1.63 -2.01 10.77
C LEU A 63 2.71 -1.41 11.68
N ALA A 64 2.54 -0.16 12.09
CA ALA A 64 3.52 0.57 12.91
C ALA A 64 3.82 -0.05 14.29
N ASN A 65 2.99 -0.99 14.75
CA ASN A 65 3.20 -1.77 15.97
C ASN A 65 3.99 -3.08 15.73
N GLY A 66 4.38 -3.35 14.50
CA GLY A 66 5.12 -4.55 14.10
C GLY A 66 4.24 -5.76 13.79
N GLU A 67 2.91 -5.64 13.71
CA GLU A 67 2.05 -6.72 13.23
C GLU A 67 2.05 -6.77 11.70
N TRP A 68 2.20 -7.95 11.10
CA TRP A 68 2.19 -8.15 9.65
C TRP A 68 1.26 -9.32 9.27
N HIS A 69 0.90 -9.40 7.98
CA HIS A 69 0.25 -10.57 7.40
C HIS A 69 0.85 -10.88 6.03
N GLY A 70 0.69 -12.12 5.56
CA GLY A 70 1.10 -12.53 4.22
C GLY A 70 2.53 -13.05 4.15
N ASN A 71 3.10 -13.02 2.94
CA ASN A 71 4.42 -13.54 2.63
C ASN A 71 5.51 -12.47 2.80
N PRO A 72 6.78 -12.87 3.00
CA PRO A 72 7.90 -11.91 2.98
C PRO A 72 8.07 -11.30 1.59
N LEU A 73 8.62 -10.09 1.57
CA LEU A 73 9.05 -9.39 0.36
C LEU A 73 10.08 -10.22 -0.39
N TRP A 74 10.03 -10.17 -1.71
CA TRP A 74 10.96 -10.91 -2.56
C TRP A 74 12.38 -10.35 -2.43
N ALA A 75 13.31 -11.20 -2.02
CA ALA A 75 14.70 -10.82 -1.78
C ALA A 75 15.48 -10.42 -3.06
N ASP A 76 15.02 -10.82 -4.27
CA ASP A 76 15.70 -10.54 -5.54
C ASP A 76 14.76 -9.94 -6.61
N PRO A 77 14.34 -8.69 -6.45
CA PRO A 77 13.50 -7.99 -7.44
C PRO A 77 14.35 -7.50 -8.62
N ARG A 78 13.88 -7.71 -9.85
CA ARG A 78 14.64 -7.36 -11.07
C ARG A 78 14.61 -5.86 -11.40
N THR A 79 13.57 -5.15 -10.97
CA THR A 79 13.36 -3.74 -11.28
C THR A 79 12.73 -2.99 -10.09
N ALA A 80 12.86 -1.67 -10.05
CA ALA A 80 12.16 -0.84 -9.06
C ALA A 80 10.62 -0.98 -9.15
N ALA A 81 10.09 -1.29 -10.34
CA ALA A 81 8.67 -1.58 -10.51
C ALA A 81 8.28 -2.89 -9.81
N ASP A 82 9.09 -3.95 -9.94
CA ASP A 82 8.86 -5.23 -9.24
C ASP A 82 8.90 -5.04 -7.71
N VAL A 83 9.85 -4.24 -7.22
CA VAL A 83 9.92 -3.85 -5.80
C VAL A 83 8.62 -3.20 -5.35
N LEU A 84 8.14 -2.21 -6.10
CA LEU A 84 6.93 -1.47 -5.76
C LEU A 84 5.66 -2.33 -5.82
N VAL A 85 5.56 -3.26 -6.78
CA VAL A 85 4.48 -4.25 -6.82
C VAL A 85 4.51 -5.12 -5.56
N SER A 86 5.67 -5.71 -5.24
CA SER A 86 5.81 -6.60 -4.07
C SER A 86 5.44 -5.89 -2.76
N VAL A 87 5.90 -4.64 -2.57
CA VAL A 87 5.56 -3.85 -1.37
C VAL A 87 4.08 -3.45 -1.35
N ALA A 88 3.48 -3.09 -2.50
CA ALA A 88 2.08 -2.74 -2.58
C ALA A 88 1.14 -3.94 -2.29
N GLU A 89 1.48 -5.13 -2.78
CA GLU A 89 0.74 -6.37 -2.48
C GLU A 89 0.86 -6.75 -1.00
N ALA A 90 2.07 -6.76 -0.46
CA ALA A 90 2.29 -7.08 0.97
C ALA A 90 1.60 -6.08 1.90
N ALA A 91 1.62 -4.78 1.55
CA ALA A 91 0.87 -3.77 2.28
C ALA A 91 -0.64 -3.99 2.19
N GLN A 92 -1.15 -4.34 1.00
CA GLN A 92 -2.57 -4.65 0.81
C GLN A 92 -3.02 -5.81 1.68
N GLU A 93 -2.29 -6.92 1.67
CA GLU A 93 -2.61 -8.09 2.51
C GLU A 93 -2.56 -7.72 3.99
N THR A 94 -1.50 -7.06 4.44
CA THR A 94 -1.33 -6.64 5.83
C THR A 94 -2.45 -5.73 6.31
N VAL A 95 -2.75 -4.67 5.56
CA VAL A 95 -3.80 -3.72 5.94
C VAL A 95 -5.17 -4.41 5.89
N SER A 96 -5.43 -5.22 4.86
CA SER A 96 -6.76 -5.79 4.67
C SER A 96 -7.11 -6.83 5.73
N GLU A 97 -6.15 -7.69 6.07
CA GLU A 97 -6.36 -8.80 7.00
C GLU A 97 -6.30 -8.33 8.46
N LEU A 98 -5.40 -7.42 8.80
CA LEU A 98 -5.28 -6.95 10.19
C LEU A 98 -6.34 -5.91 10.56
N LEU A 99 -6.74 -5.06 9.62
CA LEU A 99 -7.78 -4.05 9.87
C LEU A 99 -9.19 -4.51 9.47
N TRP A 100 -9.33 -5.72 8.91
CA TRP A 100 -10.61 -6.31 8.48
C TRP A 100 -11.41 -5.39 7.53
N GLN A 101 -10.71 -4.72 6.61
CA GLN A 101 -11.31 -3.83 5.61
C GLN A 101 -10.57 -3.92 4.29
N ALA A 102 -11.27 -3.82 3.16
CA ALA A 102 -10.58 -3.76 1.87
C ALA A 102 -9.67 -2.51 1.80
N TRP A 103 -8.46 -2.66 1.26
CA TRP A 103 -7.59 -1.51 1.05
C TRP A 103 -6.62 -1.70 -0.14
N PRO A 104 -6.34 -0.65 -0.94
CA PRO A 104 -7.05 0.64 -0.97
C PRO A 104 -8.41 0.53 -1.67
N VAL A 105 -9.39 1.32 -1.22
CA VAL A 105 -10.75 1.32 -1.77
C VAL A 105 -10.88 2.29 -2.95
N CYS A 106 -11.51 1.84 -4.03
CA CYS A 106 -11.85 2.66 -5.17
C CYS A 106 -12.96 3.65 -4.81
N SER A 107 -12.68 4.95 -4.91
CA SER A 107 -13.67 6.00 -4.59
C SER A 107 -14.85 6.11 -5.56
N VAL A 108 -14.92 5.28 -6.61
CA VAL A 108 -16.02 5.26 -7.59
C VAL A 108 -16.97 4.10 -7.31
N HIS A 109 -16.44 2.92 -7.00
CA HIS A 109 -17.24 1.69 -6.86
C HIS A 109 -17.26 1.13 -5.43
N ASP A 110 -16.51 1.71 -4.49
CA ASP A 110 -16.39 1.22 -3.11
C ASP A 110 -15.89 -0.24 -3.03
N LEU A 111 -15.02 -0.61 -3.98
CA LEU A 111 -14.39 -1.93 -4.07
C LEU A 111 -12.90 -1.83 -3.76
N GLY A 112 -12.34 -2.88 -3.15
CA GLY A 112 -10.90 -3.05 -3.06
C GLY A 112 -10.25 -2.99 -4.45
N MET A 113 -9.22 -2.17 -4.58
CA MET A 113 -8.38 -2.10 -5.77
C MET A 113 -7.24 -3.10 -5.64
N HIS A 114 -6.66 -3.55 -6.75
CA HIS A 114 -5.45 -4.37 -6.75
C HIS A 114 -4.34 -3.65 -7.51
N VAL A 115 -3.09 -3.94 -7.18
CA VAL A 115 -1.98 -3.45 -7.98
C VAL A 115 -1.97 -4.16 -9.33
N ARG A 116 -1.68 -3.41 -10.39
CA ARG A 116 -1.51 -3.94 -11.74
C ARG A 116 -0.49 -3.09 -12.48
N GLU A 117 0.37 -3.73 -13.25
CA GLU A 117 1.29 -3.00 -14.11
C GLU A 117 0.56 -2.46 -15.35
N VAL A 118 0.68 -1.15 -15.59
CA VAL A 118 0.18 -0.49 -16.80
C VAL A 118 1.28 0.38 -17.37
N SER A 119 1.72 0.08 -18.60
CA SER A 119 2.79 0.80 -19.29
C SER A 119 4.08 0.92 -18.46
N GLY A 120 4.46 -0.17 -17.77
CA GLY A 120 5.66 -0.21 -16.92
C GLY A 120 5.52 0.50 -15.56
N ARG A 121 4.31 0.92 -15.18
CA ARG A 121 4.04 1.59 -13.90
C ARG A 121 3.05 0.78 -13.06
N PRO A 122 3.43 0.34 -11.85
CA PRO A 122 2.51 -0.25 -10.89
C PRO A 122 1.40 0.75 -10.54
N SER A 123 0.15 0.32 -10.69
CA SER A 123 -1.02 1.19 -10.57
C SER A 123 -2.17 0.51 -9.84
N TRP A 124 -2.95 1.27 -9.09
CA TRP A 124 -4.18 0.79 -8.47
C TRP A 124 -5.28 0.63 -9.52
N TRP A 125 -5.73 -0.60 -9.70
CA TRP A 125 -6.76 -1.01 -10.63
C TRP A 125 -8.01 -1.45 -9.89
N CYS A 126 -9.16 -0.93 -10.29
CA CYS A 126 -10.47 -1.38 -9.83
C CYS A 126 -11.10 -2.28 -10.89
N ALA A 127 -11.66 -3.41 -10.47
CA ALA A 127 -12.34 -4.36 -11.36
C ALA A 127 -13.64 -3.83 -11.97
N GLY A 128 -14.21 -2.75 -11.44
CA GLY A 128 -15.57 -2.33 -11.80
C GLY A 128 -16.62 -3.24 -11.19
N THR A 129 -17.86 -3.08 -11.64
CA THR A 129 -18.96 -3.98 -11.25
C THR A 129 -19.33 -4.88 -12.43
N THR A 130 -20.32 -5.74 -12.25
CA THR A 130 -20.89 -6.53 -13.36
C THR A 130 -21.77 -5.69 -14.30
N ASP A 131 -22.08 -4.44 -13.94
CA ASP A 131 -22.81 -3.51 -14.80
C ASP A 131 -21.89 -3.01 -15.94
N PRO A 132 -22.29 -3.17 -17.21
CA PRO A 132 -21.52 -2.64 -18.35
C PRO A 132 -21.25 -1.12 -18.30
N GLN A 133 -22.01 -0.34 -17.52
CA GLN A 133 -21.79 1.10 -17.33
C GLN A 133 -20.66 1.41 -16.33
N ASP A 134 -20.22 0.43 -15.53
CA ASP A 134 -19.22 0.58 -14.48
C ASP A 134 -17.98 -0.31 -14.74
N PRO A 135 -17.24 -0.09 -15.84
CA PRO A 135 -16.16 -0.96 -16.25
C PRO A 135 -14.91 -0.89 -15.34
N PRO A 136 -14.02 -1.88 -15.45
CA PRO A 136 -12.72 -1.82 -14.81
C PRO A 136 -11.92 -0.58 -15.24
N HIS A 137 -11.18 0.01 -14.30
CA HIS A 137 -10.39 1.21 -14.58
C HIS A 137 -9.16 1.33 -13.68
N ILE A 138 -8.17 2.11 -14.14
CA ILE A 138 -7.02 2.53 -13.35
C ILE A 138 -7.39 3.79 -12.57
N ARG A 139 -7.14 3.80 -11.26
CA ARG A 139 -7.33 4.99 -10.43
C ARG A 139 -6.12 5.90 -10.49
N ALA A 140 -4.94 5.41 -10.10
CA ALA A 140 -3.68 6.13 -10.17
C ALA A 140 -2.51 5.15 -10.14
N ALA A 141 -1.29 5.64 -10.41
CA ALA A 141 -0.09 4.89 -10.07
C ALA A 141 0.02 4.72 -8.55
N VAL A 142 0.74 3.71 -8.09
CA VAL A 142 1.03 3.54 -6.66
C VAL A 142 1.87 4.72 -6.17
N GLY A 143 1.42 5.34 -5.08
CA GLY A 143 1.95 6.54 -4.45
C GLY A 143 1.40 7.86 -4.99
N GLU A 144 0.37 7.82 -5.84
CA GLU A 144 -0.24 8.99 -6.51
C GLU A 144 -1.76 9.10 -6.26
N LEU A 145 -2.36 8.39 -5.30
CA LEU A 145 -3.80 8.52 -5.01
C LEU A 145 -4.17 9.92 -4.48
N ASP A 146 -3.22 10.65 -3.90
CA ASP A 146 -3.39 12.05 -3.46
C ASP A 146 -3.71 12.99 -4.64
N THR A 147 -3.18 12.71 -5.83
CA THR A 147 -3.38 13.49 -7.05
C THR A 147 -4.82 13.42 -7.58
N LEU A 148 -5.60 12.41 -7.17
CA LEU A 148 -6.99 12.24 -7.57
C LEU A 148 -7.93 13.24 -6.87
N ARG A 149 -7.45 13.95 -5.85
CA ARG A 149 -8.18 15.06 -5.23
C ARG A 149 -8.30 16.23 -6.22
N ARG A 150 -9.38 16.25 -7.00
CA ARG A 150 -9.79 17.43 -7.78
C ARG A 150 -10.42 18.52 -6.91
N PRO A 151 -10.31 19.80 -7.32
CA PRO A 151 -10.57 20.98 -6.50
C PRO A 151 -12.00 21.01 -5.97
N HIS A 152 -12.14 21.51 -4.74
CA HIS A 152 -13.41 21.90 -4.13
C HIS A 152 -14.29 22.59 -5.17
N ARG A 153 -15.37 21.94 -5.60
CA ARG A 153 -16.34 22.52 -6.54
C ARG A 153 -17.22 23.47 -5.72
N PRO A 154 -17.12 24.81 -5.87
CA PRO A 154 -18.03 25.68 -5.17
C PRO A 154 -19.44 25.44 -5.69
N ASN A 155 -20.33 25.24 -4.74
CA ASN A 155 -21.74 24.90 -4.90
C ASN A 155 -22.39 25.74 -6.02
N ARG A 156 -22.78 25.10 -7.13
CA ARG A 156 -23.52 25.76 -8.22
C ARG A 156 -24.91 26.10 -7.68
N LYS A 157 -25.09 27.33 -7.17
CA LYS A 157 -26.42 27.90 -6.90
C LYS A 157 -27.27 27.76 -8.16
N ARG A 158 -28.19 26.79 -8.16
CA ARG A 158 -29.41 26.83 -8.97
C ARG A 158 -30.19 28.05 -8.50
N ARG A 159 -30.03 29.19 -9.16
CA ARG A 159 -31.08 30.21 -9.16
C ARG A 159 -31.95 29.95 -10.36
N GLY A 160 -33.09 29.33 -10.06
CA GLY A 160 -34.17 29.10 -10.99
C GLY A 160 -34.64 30.41 -11.61
N ASN A 161 -34.98 30.27 -12.87
CA ASN A 161 -35.66 31.21 -13.73
C ASN A 161 -36.96 31.71 -13.07
N SER A 162 -37.01 32.96 -12.61
CA SER A 162 -38.29 33.63 -12.31
C SER A 162 -38.73 34.39 -13.56
N GLY A 163 -39.46 33.68 -14.43
CA GLY A 163 -40.25 34.28 -15.48
C GLY A 163 -41.58 34.81 -14.94
N ARG A 164 -41.90 36.05 -15.37
CA ARG A 164 -43.24 36.63 -15.60
C ARG A 164 -44.20 36.79 -14.42
N GLY A 165 -44.44 38.06 -14.11
CA GLY A 165 -45.62 38.64 -13.46
C GLY A 165 -45.58 40.13 -13.72
#